data_AF-A0A7R9GZZ4-F1
#
_entry.id   AF-A0A7R9GZZ4-F1
#
_cell.length_a   1.000
_cell.length_b   1.000
_cell.length_c   1.000
_cell.angle_alpha   90.00
_cell.angle_beta   90.00
_cell.angle_gamma   90.00
#
_symmetry.space_group_name_H-M   'P 1'
#
loop_
_entity.id
_entity.type
_entity.pdbx_description
1 polymer ?
#
loop_
_entity_poly.entity_id
_entity_poly.type
_entity_poly.pdbx_seq_one_letter_code
_entity_poly.pdbx_strand_id
1 'polypeptide(L)'
;MVELAALLTTEIPEGRSSLADSHTNLERVAEYCEGNYFQSENKRAALEETKNYTTQSLASYLQAAQLAEMESQMNHIAQTVMIHKEKIARREIGVLTANKTTSRQYKIIAPANPEKPIKYVRKPVDFTGNVSPPLPPPPPPDDEHSQFGRPQQGRMMAIVPDEEDLPGWVPKNYIEKGA
;
A
#
# COMPACT_ATOMS: atom_id res chain seq x y z
N MET A 1 -14.50 -9.59 26.11
CA MET A 1 -13.26 -9.08 25.50
C MET A 1 -12.07 -9.99 25.78
N VAL A 2 -11.84 -10.41 27.04
CA VAL A 2 -10.77 -11.36 27.40
C VAL A 2 -10.95 -12.74 26.73
N GLU A 3 -12.17 -13.26 26.73
CA GLU A 3 -12.49 -14.57 26.15
C GLU A 3 -12.24 -14.65 24.64
N LEU A 4 -12.66 -13.62 23.88
CA LEU A 4 -12.40 -13.55 22.44
C LEU A 4 -10.90 -13.41 22.12
N ALA A 5 -10.15 -12.68 22.96
CA ALA A 5 -8.70 -12.53 22.80
C ALA A 5 -7.96 -13.85 23.09
N ALA A 6 -8.36 -14.59 24.12
CA ALA A 6 -7.84 -15.92 24.40
C ALA A 6 -8.13 -16.88 23.22
N LEU A 7 -9.37 -16.89 22.72
CA LEU A 7 -9.73 -17.72 21.56
C LEU A 7 -8.81 -17.45 20.35
N LEU A 8 -8.63 -16.18 20.02
CA LEU A 8 -7.82 -15.72 18.87
C LEU A 8 -6.32 -16.01 19.01
N THR A 9 -5.76 -15.89 20.22
CA THR A 9 -4.31 -15.88 20.42
C THR A 9 -3.75 -17.18 20.95
N THR A 10 -4.56 -18.02 21.62
CA THR A 10 -4.12 -19.27 22.23
C THR A 10 -4.92 -20.45 21.70
N GLU A 11 -6.24 -20.48 21.93
CA GLU A 11 -7.02 -21.71 21.71
C GLU A 11 -7.07 -22.14 20.24
N ILE A 12 -7.20 -21.18 19.32
CA ILE A 12 -7.23 -21.49 17.89
C ILE A 12 -5.85 -21.89 17.36
N PRO A 13 -4.76 -21.14 17.60
CA PRO A 13 -3.42 -21.58 17.22
C PRO A 13 -3.03 -22.95 17.79
N GLU A 14 -3.35 -23.22 19.06
CA GLU A 14 -3.11 -24.51 19.69
C GLU A 14 -3.94 -25.63 19.06
N GLY A 15 -5.23 -25.38 18.79
CA GLY A 15 -6.09 -26.33 18.08
C GLY A 15 -5.54 -26.70 16.70
N ARG A 16 -4.95 -25.73 15.98
CA ARG A 16 -4.27 -25.97 14.69
C ARG A 16 -3.02 -26.82 14.84
N SER A 17 -2.21 -26.55 15.86
CA SER A 17 -1.02 -27.37 16.17
C SER A 17 -1.44 -28.81 16.51
N SER A 18 -2.43 -28.98 17.37
CA SER A 18 -2.97 -30.29 17.75
C SER A 18 -3.52 -31.07 16.55
N LEU A 19 -4.11 -30.38 15.58
CA LEU A 19 -4.55 -30.98 14.33
C LEU A 19 -3.38 -31.46 13.48
N ALA A 20 -2.33 -30.63 13.33
CA ALA A 20 -1.12 -31.03 12.62
C ALA A 20 -0.47 -32.26 13.27
N ASP A 21 -0.39 -32.29 14.60
CA ASP A 21 0.14 -33.43 15.35
C ASP A 21 -0.73 -34.69 15.15
N SER A 22 -2.05 -34.53 15.12
CA SER A 22 -2.99 -35.63 14.87
C SER A 22 -2.77 -36.26 13.49
N HIS A 23 -2.51 -35.44 12.46
CA HIS A 23 -2.20 -35.95 11.11
C HIS A 23 -0.94 -36.85 11.14
N THR A 24 0.16 -36.38 11.75
CA THR A 24 1.39 -37.18 11.87
C THR A 24 1.19 -38.40 12.75
N ASN A 25 0.38 -38.32 13.80
CA ASN A 25 0.07 -39.46 14.66
C ASN A 25 -0.73 -40.54 13.94
N LEU A 26 -1.70 -40.16 13.10
CA LEU A 26 -2.49 -41.10 12.30
C LEU A 26 -1.63 -41.89 11.31
N GLU A 27 -0.62 -41.25 10.72
CA GLU A 27 0.36 -41.93 9.87
C GLU A 27 1.09 -43.04 10.64
N ARG A 28 1.59 -42.74 11.85
CA ARG A 28 2.24 -43.76 12.71
C ARG A 28 1.29 -44.85 13.15
N VAL A 29 0.03 -44.53 13.44
CA VAL A 29 -1.01 -45.51 13.79
C VAL A 29 -1.28 -46.45 12.62
N ALA A 30 -1.28 -45.94 11.38
CA ALA A 30 -1.44 -46.76 10.18
C ALA A 30 -0.26 -47.74 10.01
N GLU A 31 0.98 -47.25 10.12
CA GLU A 31 2.18 -48.09 10.09
C GLU A 31 2.17 -49.16 11.18
N TYR A 32 1.77 -48.79 12.41
CA TYR A 32 1.63 -49.74 13.52
C TYR A 32 0.57 -50.80 13.22
N CYS A 33 -0.62 -50.41 12.75
CA CYS A 33 -1.70 -51.36 12.45
C CYS A 33 -1.27 -52.36 11.37
N GLU A 34 -0.56 -51.89 10.34
CA GLU A 34 0.01 -52.75 9.29
C GLU A 34 1.06 -53.71 9.86
N GLY A 35 2.04 -53.17 10.58
CA GLY A 35 3.12 -53.96 11.19
C GLY A 35 2.60 -55.00 12.19
N ASN A 36 1.68 -54.61 13.07
CA ASN A 36 1.03 -55.49 14.04
C ASN A 36 0.25 -56.61 13.35
N TYR A 37 -0.48 -56.28 12.29
CA TYR A 37 -1.20 -57.30 11.52
C TYR A 37 -0.26 -58.29 10.83
N PHE A 38 0.88 -57.85 10.30
CA PHE A 38 1.86 -58.76 9.68
C PHE A 38 2.61 -59.62 10.70
N GLN A 39 3.05 -59.04 11.82
CA GLN A 39 3.88 -59.70 12.83
C GLN A 39 3.08 -60.58 13.81
N SER A 40 1.80 -60.28 14.04
CA SER A 40 0.98 -61.03 15.01
C SER A 40 0.61 -62.42 14.49
N GLU A 41 0.69 -63.42 15.36
CA GLU A 41 0.23 -64.78 15.07
C GLU A 41 -1.32 -64.85 15.02
N ASN A 42 -1.99 -64.04 15.83
CA ASN A 42 -3.46 -63.98 15.89
C ASN A 42 -4.00 -62.80 15.09
N LYS A 43 -4.21 -63.04 13.79
CA LYS A 43 -4.73 -62.05 12.85
C LYS A 43 -6.09 -61.49 13.24
N ARG A 44 -6.92 -62.26 13.95
CA ARG A 44 -8.26 -61.81 14.37
C ARG A 44 -8.17 -60.74 15.45
N ALA A 45 -7.30 -60.92 16.44
CA ALA A 45 -7.07 -59.93 17.49
C ALA A 45 -6.43 -58.65 16.93
N ALA A 46 -5.41 -58.79 16.07
CA ALA A 46 -4.77 -57.64 15.43
C ALA A 46 -5.76 -56.83 14.58
N LEU A 47 -6.66 -57.49 13.85
CA LEU A 47 -7.70 -56.82 13.06
C LEU A 47 -8.70 -56.07 13.95
N GLU A 48 -9.05 -56.61 15.11
CA GLU A 48 -9.96 -55.96 16.06
C GLU A 48 -9.31 -54.72 16.69
N GLU A 49 -8.02 -54.78 16.98
CA GLU A 49 -7.23 -53.63 17.42
C GLU A 49 -7.16 -52.54 16.34
N THR A 50 -6.90 -52.90 15.08
CA THR A 50 -6.95 -51.94 13.96
C THR A 50 -8.32 -51.28 13.83
N LYS A 51 -9.42 -52.03 13.96
CA LYS A 51 -10.77 -51.45 13.93
C LYS A 51 -11.01 -50.43 15.05
N ASN A 52 -10.48 -50.69 16.25
CA ASN A 52 -10.57 -49.76 17.37
C ASN A 52 -9.82 -48.47 17.06
N TYR A 53 -8.58 -48.56 16.57
CA TYR A 53 -7.81 -47.39 16.15
C TYR A 53 -8.47 -46.63 15.01
N THR A 54 -9.04 -47.30 14.01
CA THR A 54 -9.78 -46.64 12.92
C THR A 54 -10.99 -45.88 13.46
N THR A 55 -11.72 -46.45 14.41
CA THR A 55 -12.89 -45.78 15.01
C THR A 55 -12.49 -44.52 15.79
N GLN A 56 -11.43 -44.61 16.60
CA GLN A 56 -10.90 -43.46 17.33
C GLN A 56 -10.37 -42.37 16.38
N SER A 57 -9.66 -42.79 15.33
CA SER A 57 -9.13 -41.91 14.30
C SER A 57 -10.24 -41.16 13.57
N LEU A 58 -11.32 -41.86 13.19
CA LEU A 58 -12.47 -41.24 12.52
C LEU A 58 -13.15 -40.18 13.39
N ALA A 59 -13.34 -40.46 14.69
CA ALA A 59 -13.90 -39.50 15.62
C ALA A 59 -13.05 -38.23 15.73
N SER A 60 -11.72 -38.39 15.85
CA SER A 60 -10.79 -37.25 15.88
C SER A 60 -10.79 -36.45 14.57
N TYR A 61 -10.89 -37.12 13.42
CA TYR A 61 -10.93 -36.48 12.11
C TYR A 61 -12.21 -35.66 11.87
N LEU A 62 -13.37 -36.15 12.31
CA LEU A 62 -14.62 -35.39 12.20
C LEU A 62 -14.57 -34.11 13.03
N GLN A 63 -14.00 -34.17 14.24
CA GLN A 63 -13.79 -32.99 15.08
C GLN A 63 -12.83 -31.99 14.41
N ALA A 64 -11.75 -32.48 13.80
CA ALA A 64 -10.80 -31.69 13.05
C ALA A 64 -11.38 -30.96 11.83
N ALA A 65 -12.18 -31.67 11.02
CA ALA A 65 -12.81 -31.08 9.84
C ALA A 65 -13.74 -29.91 10.22
N GLN A 66 -14.45 -30.04 11.34
CA GLN A 66 -15.29 -28.98 11.88
C GLN A 66 -14.48 -27.75 12.31
N LEU A 67 -13.30 -27.96 12.92
CA LEU A 67 -12.40 -26.86 13.28
C LEU A 67 -11.82 -26.16 12.04
N ALA A 68 -11.48 -26.91 10.99
CA ALA A 68 -10.97 -26.33 9.74
C ALA A 68 -11.99 -25.42 9.05
N GLU A 69 -13.28 -25.80 9.07
CA GLU A 69 -14.35 -24.94 8.55
C GLU A 69 -14.52 -23.66 9.39
N MET A 70 -14.49 -23.79 10.71
CA MET A 70 -14.57 -22.65 11.64
C MET A 70 -13.37 -21.69 11.45
N GLU A 71 -12.17 -22.21 11.20
CA GLU A 71 -10.97 -21.41 10.90
C GLU A 71 -11.17 -20.57 9.63
N SER A 72 -11.71 -21.17 8.57
CA SER A 72 -12.01 -20.46 7.32
C SER A 72 -13.02 -19.31 7.54
N GLN A 73 -14.11 -19.59 8.27
CA GLN A 73 -15.11 -18.57 8.63
C GLN A 73 -14.48 -17.44 9.45
N MET A 74 -13.62 -17.78 10.38
CA MET A 74 -12.92 -16.80 11.21
C MET A 74 -11.97 -15.91 10.41
N ASN A 75 -11.24 -16.48 9.45
CA ASN A 75 -10.39 -15.71 8.54
C ASN A 75 -11.22 -14.70 7.73
N HIS A 76 -12.41 -15.10 7.26
CA HIS A 76 -13.33 -14.20 6.57
C HIS A 76 -13.85 -13.06 7.48
N ILE A 77 -14.17 -13.37 8.74
CA ILE A 77 -14.57 -12.36 9.74
C ILE A 77 -13.41 -11.38 10.00
N ALA A 78 -12.20 -11.89 10.19
CA ALA A 78 -11.01 -11.06 10.42
C ALA A 78 -10.78 -10.08 9.26
N GLN A 79 -10.86 -10.56 8.01
CA GLN A 79 -10.79 -9.70 6.82
C GLN A 79 -11.90 -8.65 6.79
N THR A 80 -13.13 -9.04 7.10
CA THR A 80 -14.29 -8.12 7.15
C THR A 80 -14.07 -7.01 8.17
N VAL A 81 -13.55 -7.34 9.36
CA VAL A 81 -13.25 -6.37 10.41
C VAL A 81 -12.09 -5.46 9.99
N MET A 82 -11.02 -5.99 9.39
CA MET A 82 -9.90 -5.17 8.90
C MET A 82 -10.37 -4.17 7.84
N ILE A 83 -11.17 -4.61 6.87
CA ILE A 83 -11.77 -3.75 5.86
C ILE A 83 -12.68 -2.70 6.50
N HIS A 84 -13.48 -3.08 7.50
CA HIS A 84 -14.36 -2.15 8.20
C HIS A 84 -13.59 -1.06 8.95
N LYS A 85 -12.54 -1.44 9.69
CA LYS A 85 -11.66 -0.50 10.38
C LYS A 85 -11.00 0.47 9.41
N GLU A 86 -10.44 -0.03 8.32
CA GLU A 86 -9.85 0.80 7.26
C GLU A 86 -10.89 1.75 6.63
N LYS A 87 -12.11 1.27 6.38
CA LYS A 87 -13.21 2.11 5.86
C LYS A 87 -13.60 3.24 6.82
N ILE A 88 -13.65 2.98 8.12
CA ILE A 88 -13.91 4.02 9.13
C ILE A 88 -12.78 5.04 9.12
N ALA A 89 -11.53 4.59 9.20
CA ALA A 89 -10.36 5.48 9.18
C ALA A 89 -10.34 6.36 7.92
N ARG A 90 -10.59 5.77 6.74
CA ARG A 90 -10.70 6.51 5.46
C ARG A 90 -11.86 7.49 5.45
N ARG A 91 -12.99 7.17 6.07
CA ARG A 91 -14.12 8.09 6.19
C ARG A 91 -13.76 9.27 7.08
N GLU A 92 -13.12 9.02 8.23
CA GLU A 92 -12.70 10.06 9.17
C GLU A 92 -11.70 11.04 8.55
N ILE A 93 -10.64 10.53 7.91
CA ILE A 93 -9.70 11.40 7.19
C ILE A 93 -10.35 12.05 5.96
N GLY A 94 -11.29 11.35 5.31
CA GLY A 94 -12.03 11.83 4.14
C GLY A 94 -12.80 13.13 4.39
N VAL A 95 -13.36 13.31 5.59
CA VAL A 95 -14.03 14.58 6.00
C VAL A 95 -13.07 15.78 5.96
N LEU A 96 -11.79 15.53 6.18
CA LEU A 96 -10.74 16.56 6.17
C LEU A 96 -10.10 16.76 4.79
N THR A 97 -10.57 16.05 3.77
CA THR A 97 -10.05 16.15 2.41
C THR A 97 -11.00 16.89 1.48
N ALA A 98 -10.45 17.51 0.45
CA ALA A 98 -11.20 18.09 -0.65
C ALA A 98 -10.54 17.70 -1.97
N ASN A 99 -11.32 17.66 -3.06
CA ASN A 99 -10.78 17.31 -4.37
C ASN A 99 -9.76 18.35 -4.82
N LYS A 100 -8.52 17.91 -5.06
CA LYS A 100 -7.49 18.74 -5.70
C LYS A 100 -7.51 18.49 -7.20
N THR A 101 -8.00 19.46 -7.96
CA THR A 101 -7.93 19.41 -9.43
C THR A 101 -6.49 19.66 -9.86
N THR A 102 -5.80 18.61 -10.30
CA THR A 102 -4.48 18.73 -10.91
C THR A 102 -4.63 18.69 -12.42
N SER A 103 -4.42 19.82 -13.09
CA SER A 103 -4.40 19.86 -14.55
C SER A 103 -2.98 19.58 -15.05
N ARG A 104 -2.86 18.60 -15.94
CA ARG A 104 -1.58 18.32 -16.61
C ARG A 104 -1.46 19.24 -17.81
N GLN A 105 -0.56 20.21 -17.75
CA GLN A 105 -0.25 21.10 -18.87
C GLN A 105 1.15 20.81 -19.43
N TYR A 106 1.31 21.00 -20.74
CA TYR A 106 2.61 20.95 -21.37
C TYR A 106 3.41 22.19 -21.00
N LYS A 107 4.73 22.05 -20.82
CA LYS A 107 5.62 23.16 -20.46
C LYS A 107 5.64 24.27 -21.52
N ILE A 108 5.38 23.92 -22.77
CA ILE A 108 5.31 24.85 -23.90
C ILE A 108 4.02 24.54 -24.64
N ILE A 109 3.15 25.53 -24.75
CA ILE A 109 1.92 25.48 -25.55
C ILE A 109 2.10 26.52 -26.65
N ALA A 110 2.35 26.06 -27.88
CA ALA A 110 2.44 26.97 -29.01
C ALA A 110 1.07 27.64 -29.24
N PRO A 111 1.03 28.94 -29.55
CA PRO A 111 -0.23 29.61 -29.89
C PRO A 111 -0.86 28.97 -31.12
N ALA A 112 -2.20 28.93 -31.17
CA ALA A 112 -2.96 28.27 -32.24
C ALA A 112 -2.66 28.86 -33.65
N ASN A 113 -2.28 30.13 -33.70
CA ASN A 113 -1.83 30.79 -34.92
C ASN A 113 -0.38 31.25 -34.75
N PRO A 114 0.62 30.53 -35.31
CA PRO A 114 1.99 31.01 -35.28
C PRO A 114 2.11 32.29 -36.10
N GLU A 115 2.86 33.27 -35.58
CA GLU A 115 3.09 34.54 -36.28
C GLU A 115 3.76 34.28 -37.64
N LYS A 116 3.19 34.83 -38.71
CA LYS A 116 3.73 34.64 -40.07
C LYS A 116 5.00 35.49 -40.22
N PRO A 117 6.12 34.90 -40.68
CA PRO A 117 7.34 35.68 -40.93
C PRO A 117 7.07 36.85 -41.88
N ILE A 118 7.37 38.07 -41.45
CA ILE A 118 7.20 39.28 -42.25
C ILE A 118 8.48 39.54 -43.04
N LYS A 119 8.37 39.72 -44.36
CA LYS A 119 9.49 40.12 -45.21
C LYS A 119 9.83 41.60 -44.96
N TYR A 120 11.11 41.88 -44.78
CA TYR A 120 11.59 43.26 -44.68
C TYR A 120 11.34 44.03 -45.99
N VAL A 121 10.75 45.22 -45.88
CA VAL A 121 10.57 46.15 -47.00
C VAL A 121 11.05 47.53 -46.54
N ARG A 122 11.98 48.13 -47.30
CA ARG A 122 12.43 49.50 -47.04
C ARG A 122 11.28 50.46 -47.30
N LYS A 123 10.84 51.19 -46.29
CA LYS A 123 9.92 52.32 -46.43
C LYS A 123 10.71 53.61 -46.18
N PRO A 124 10.59 54.64 -47.06
CA PRO A 124 11.19 55.94 -46.78
C PRO A 124 10.56 56.55 -45.52
N VAL A 125 11.27 57.48 -44.88
CA VAL A 125 10.76 58.18 -43.70
C VAL A 125 9.53 58.98 -44.11
N ASP A 126 8.39 58.64 -43.51
CA ASP A 126 7.16 59.38 -43.70
C ASP A 126 7.12 60.55 -42.71
N PHE A 127 7.32 61.76 -43.22
CA PHE A 127 7.26 63.00 -42.45
C PHE A 127 5.84 63.57 -42.32
N THR A 128 4.84 62.89 -42.90
CA THR A 128 3.44 63.36 -42.96
C THR A 128 2.48 62.59 -42.04
N GLY A 129 2.99 61.62 -41.28
CA GLY A 129 2.20 60.81 -40.36
C GLY A 129 2.15 61.38 -38.94
N ASN A 130 0.94 61.64 -38.45
CA ASN A 130 0.57 62.00 -37.08
C ASN A 130 0.83 60.86 -36.06
N VAL A 131 1.86 60.06 -36.28
CA VAL A 131 2.17 58.80 -35.57
C VAL A 131 3.65 58.78 -35.18
N SER A 132 4.05 59.75 -34.36
CA SER A 132 5.17 59.49 -33.46
C SER A 132 4.67 58.48 -32.41
N PRO A 133 5.37 57.35 -32.18
CA PRO A 133 5.08 56.52 -31.01
C PRO A 133 5.11 57.42 -29.77
N PRO A 134 4.12 57.33 -28.85
CA PRO A 134 4.15 58.12 -27.63
C PRO A 134 5.45 57.85 -26.89
N LEU A 135 6.07 58.91 -26.36
CA LEU A 135 7.26 58.77 -25.51
C LEU A 135 6.91 57.85 -24.34
N PRO A 136 7.80 56.90 -23.97
CA PRO A 136 7.60 56.12 -22.76
C PRO A 136 7.51 57.08 -21.57
N PRO A 137 6.61 56.83 -20.60
CA PRO A 137 6.51 57.66 -19.41
C PRO A 137 7.86 57.64 -18.66
N PRO A 138 8.28 58.78 -18.07
CA PRO A 138 9.49 58.82 -17.26
C PRO A 138 9.36 57.83 -16.10
N PRO A 139 10.45 57.14 -15.70
CA PRO A 139 10.46 56.32 -14.50
C PRO A 139 10.05 57.19 -13.30
N PRO A 140 9.20 56.68 -12.39
CA PRO A 140 8.87 57.41 -11.17
C PRO A 140 10.15 57.71 -10.38
N PRO A 141 10.22 58.83 -9.66
CA PRO A 141 11.35 59.12 -8.78
C PRO A 141 11.50 57.99 -7.75
N ASP A 142 12.75 57.54 -7.56
CA ASP A 142 13.10 56.47 -6.64
C ASP A 142 12.76 56.85 -5.18
N ASP A 143 11.54 56.55 -4.73
CA ASP A 143 11.16 56.49 -3.31
C ASP A 143 11.34 55.06 -2.75
N GLU A 144 12.26 54.25 -3.30
CA GLU A 144 12.57 52.89 -2.81
C GLU A 144 13.99 52.71 -2.26
N HIS A 145 14.68 53.79 -1.86
CA HIS A 145 15.89 53.68 -1.04
C HIS A 145 15.58 53.79 0.46
N SER A 146 14.72 52.90 0.99
CA SER A 146 14.65 52.63 2.43
C SER A 146 14.58 51.14 2.78
N GLN A 147 14.55 50.26 1.78
CA GLN A 147 14.42 48.81 1.99
C GLN A 147 15.48 47.96 1.28
N PHE A 148 16.49 48.58 0.66
CA PHE A 148 17.69 47.86 0.24
C PHE A 148 18.69 47.83 1.40
N GLY A 149 18.75 46.71 2.12
CA GLY A 149 19.71 46.49 3.23
C GLY A 149 19.11 46.30 4.63
N ARG A 150 17.78 46.31 4.80
CA ARG A 150 17.15 45.89 6.08
C ARG A 150 17.00 44.36 6.12
N PRO A 151 17.48 43.67 7.16
CA PRO A 151 17.15 42.25 7.33
C PRO A 151 15.66 42.13 7.66
N GLN A 152 14.92 41.36 6.86
CA GLN A 152 13.57 40.91 7.22
C GLN A 152 13.67 40.01 8.46
N GLN A 153 13.26 40.52 9.63
CA GLN A 153 12.85 39.66 10.73
C GLN A 153 11.49 39.05 10.35
N GLY A 154 11.52 37.88 9.73
CA GLY A 154 10.29 37.20 9.29
C GLY A 154 10.54 35.92 8.50
N ARG A 155 10.90 34.86 9.23
CA ARG A 155 10.92 33.43 8.84
C ARG A 155 12.03 33.03 7.85
N MET A 156 13.09 32.44 8.40
CA MET A 156 14.13 31.70 7.70
C MET A 156 13.51 30.70 6.71
N MET A 157 13.87 30.80 5.43
CA MET A 157 13.80 29.67 4.50
C MET A 157 14.98 28.76 4.84
N ALA A 158 14.70 27.58 5.39
CA ALA A 158 15.69 26.52 5.48
C ALA A 158 16.04 26.06 4.05
N ILE A 159 17.28 26.32 3.63
CA ILE A 159 17.90 25.58 2.54
C ILE A 159 18.23 24.19 3.11
N VAL A 160 17.84 23.14 2.37
CA VAL A 160 18.00 21.70 2.64
C VAL A 160 16.83 21.04 3.43
N PRO A 161 16.09 20.11 2.80
CA PRO A 161 15.28 19.12 3.52
C PRO A 161 16.22 18.08 4.17
N ASP A 162 15.96 17.76 5.42
CA ASP A 162 16.49 16.56 6.07
C ASP A 162 15.90 15.31 5.36
N GLU A 163 16.57 14.85 4.30
CA GLU A 163 16.51 13.46 3.82
C GLU A 163 17.70 12.69 4.41
N GLU A 164 17.60 12.34 5.68
CA GLU A 164 18.35 11.22 6.24
C GLU A 164 17.62 9.93 5.84
N ASP A 165 18.09 9.25 4.79
CA ASP A 165 18.26 7.76 4.77
C ASP A 165 18.55 7.14 3.38
N LEU A 166 19.12 7.86 2.41
CA LEU A 166 19.57 7.19 1.17
C LEU A 166 21.05 7.51 0.84
N PRO A 167 21.96 6.52 0.95
CA PRO A 167 23.37 6.72 0.64
C PRO A 167 23.56 7.02 -0.86
N GLY A 168 24.37 8.04 -1.15
CA GLY A 168 24.53 8.68 -2.47
C GLY A 168 25.10 7.85 -3.63
N TRP A 169 25.16 6.52 -3.50
CA TRP A 169 25.51 5.62 -4.60
C TRP A 169 24.28 4.98 -5.28
N VAL A 170 23.06 5.20 -4.76
CA VAL A 170 21.83 4.64 -5.35
C VAL A 170 21.33 5.51 -6.52
N PRO A 171 21.30 5.00 -7.77
CA PRO A 171 20.80 5.76 -8.91
C PRO A 171 19.27 5.94 -8.82
N LYS A 172 18.78 7.18 -9.02
CA LYS A 172 17.36 7.59 -8.86
C LYS A 172 16.35 6.95 -9.83
N ASN A 173 16.79 6.08 -10.75
CA ASN A 173 15.94 5.51 -11.80
C ASN A 173 15.40 4.11 -11.49
N TYR A 174 15.55 3.60 -10.26
CA TYR A 174 15.12 2.24 -9.90
C TYR A 174 13.97 2.14 -8.89
N ILE A 175 13.38 3.28 -8.47
CA ILE A 175 12.19 3.28 -7.58
C ILE A 175 10.86 3.30 -8.37
N GLU A 176 10.88 3.49 -9.70
CA GLU A 176 9.68 3.45 -10.55
C GLU A 176 9.65 2.25 -11.52
N LYS A 177 9.89 1.04 -11.01
CA LYS A 177 9.35 -0.19 -11.63
C LYS A 177 8.70 -1.06 -10.57
N GLY A 178 7.48 -0.67 -10.24
CA GLY A 178 6.54 -1.38 -9.41
C GLY A 178 5.10 -0.89 -9.60
N ALA A 179 4.77 -0.34 -10.78
CA ALA A 179 3.44 -0.24 -11.37
C ALA A 179 3.59 0.10 -12.85
#